data_AF-A0A8X6HMS1-F1
#
_entry.id   AF-A0A8X6HMS1-F1
#
_cell.length_a   1.000
_cell.length_b   1.000
_cell.length_c   1.000
_cell.angle_alpha   90.00
_cell.angle_beta   90.00
_cell.angle_gamma   90.00
#
_symmetry.space_group_name_H-M   'P 1'
#
loop_
_entity.id
_entity.type
_entity.pdbx_description
1 polymer ?
#
loop_
_entity_poly.entity_id
_entity_poly.type
_entity_poly.pdbx_seq_one_letter_code
_entity_poly.pdbx_strand_id
1 'polypeptide(L)' 'MLPSQLLRKMCSLGHSDSSEKVLRTLWLEKMPESVRNIVIVSDDGLEKLATTADKIVEMSPRTLELSAVKKTLQK' A
#
# COMPACT_ATOMS: atom_id res chain seq x y z
N MET A 1 -1.85 -4.70 7.80
CA MET A 1 -2.14 -5.33 6.49
C MET A 1 -0.94 -5.14 5.58
N LEU A 2 -0.64 -6.11 4.71
CA LEU A 2 0.49 -6.03 3.78
C LEU A 2 0.19 -5.15 2.55
N PRO A 3 1.15 -4.37 2.03
CA PRO A 3 0.99 -3.54 0.84
C PRO A 3 0.55 -4.33 -0.39
N SER A 4 1.10 -5.53 -0.57
CA SER A 4 0.70 -6.48 -1.63
C SER A 4 -0.77 -6.89 -1.53
N GLN A 5 -1.25 -7.10 -0.31
CA GLN A 5 -2.63 -7.48 -0.06
C GLN A 5 -3.60 -6.31 -0.25
N LEU A 6 -3.20 -5.09 0.12
CA LEU A 6 -3.96 -3.88 -0.17
C LEU A 6 -4.10 -3.68 -1.68
N LEU A 7 -3.01 -3.82 -2.42
CA LEU A 7 -3.01 -3.69 -3.87
C LEU A 7 -3.94 -4.73 -4.52
N ARG A 8 -3.86 -5.99 -4.10
CA ARG A 8 -4.72 -7.06 -4.61
C ARG A 8 -6.20 -6.79 -4.32
N LYS A 9 -6.53 -6.25 -3.14
CA LYS A 9 -7.91 -5.83 -2.83
C LYS A 9 -8.35 -4.67 -3.70
N MET A 10 -7.51 -3.67 -3.92
CA MET A 10 -7.83 -2.54 -4.80
C MET A 10 -8.04 -2.97 -6.25
N CYS A 11 -7.21 -3.90 -6.75
CA CYS A 11 -7.37 -4.50 -8.07
C CYS A 11 -8.67 -5.34 -8.16
N SER A 12 -8.96 -6.15 -7.14
CA SER A 12 -10.19 -6.95 -7.08
C SER A 12 -11.46 -6.11 -6.98
N LEU A 13 -11.39 -4.91 -6.38
CA LEU A 13 -12.51 -3.98 -6.26
C LEU A 13 -12.64 -3.08 -7.50
N GLY A 14 -11.52 -2.75 -8.15
CA GLY A 14 -11.44 -1.87 -9.31
C GLY A 14 -11.48 -2.58 -10.66
N HIS A 15 -12.30 -3.64 -10.79
CA HIS A 15 -12.43 -4.53 -11.97
C HIS A 15 -12.85 -3.83 -13.29
N SER A 16 -12.72 -2.51 -13.39
CA SER A 16 -13.10 -1.69 -14.53
C SER A 16 -12.03 -0.61 -14.73
N ASP A 17 -11.10 -0.87 -15.65
CA ASP A 17 -10.22 0.10 -16.33
C ASP A 17 -9.51 1.17 -15.47
N SER A 18 -9.28 0.87 -14.20
CA SER A 18 -8.55 1.79 -13.33
C SER A 18 -7.09 1.78 -13.77
N SER A 19 -6.70 2.78 -14.56
CA SER A 19 -5.35 2.96 -15.09
C SER A 19 -4.32 2.66 -14.00
N GLU A 20 -3.33 1.82 -14.28
CA GLU A 20 -2.32 1.39 -13.31
C GLU A 20 -1.71 2.57 -12.54
N LYS A 21 -1.60 3.72 -13.20
CA LYS A 21 -1.16 4.99 -12.59
C LYS A 21 -2.09 5.50 -11.49
N VAL A 22 -3.41 5.45 -11.70
CA VAL A 22 -4.41 5.84 -10.70
C VAL A 22 -4.39 4.86 -9.53
N LEU A 23 -4.33 3.56 -9.82
CA LEU A 23 -4.24 2.53 -8.78
C LEU A 23 -2.95 2.69 -7.97
N ARG A 24 -1.82 2.98 -8.63
CA ARG A 24 -0.53 3.27 -8.01
C ARG A 24 -0.60 4.49 -7.11
N THR A 25 -1.13 5.61 -7.59
CA THR A 25 -1.27 6.84 -6.78
C THR A 25 -2.12 6.59 -5.56
N LEU A 26 -3.31 6.00 -5.73
CA LEU A 26 -4.23 5.73 -4.62
C LEU A 26 -3.64 4.74 -3.61
N TRP A 27 -2.89 3.74 -4.08
CA TRP A 27 -2.21 2.77 -3.23
C TRP A 27 -1.04 3.40 -2.46
N LEU A 28 -0.27 4.28 -3.09
CA LEU A 28 0.78 5.07 -2.44
C LEU A 28 0.19 6.04 -1.39
N GLU A 29 -0.95 6.68 -1.68
CA GLU A 29 -1.67 7.56 -0.74
C GLU A 29 -2.12 6.83 0.53
N LYS A 30 -2.49 5.55 0.40
CA LYS A 30 -2.86 4.68 1.54
C LYS A 30 -1.67 4.20 2.36
N MET A 31 -0.45 4.42 1.91
CA MET A 31 0.76 4.00 2.60
C MET A 31 1.45 5.12 3.37
N PRO A 32 2.16 4.78 4.46
CA PRO A 32 3.00 5.72 5.19
C PRO A 32 4.15 6.23 4.31
N GLU A 33 4.58 7.46 4.59
CA GLU A 33 5.65 8.15 3.85
C GLU A 33 6.94 7.32 3.75
N SER A 34 7.28 6.56 4.80
CA SER A 34 8.49 5.74 4.85
C SER A 34 8.47 4.65 3.77
N VAL A 35 7.31 4.07 3.48
CA VAL A 35 7.16 3.07 2.42
C VAL A 35 7.05 3.76 1.07
N ARG A 36 6.24 4.83 0.98
CA ARG A 36 6.03 5.59 -0.25
C ARG A 36 7.33 6.14 -0.83
N ASN A 37 8.17 6.78 -0.03
CA ASN A 37 9.41 7.41 -0.51
C ASN A 37 10.41 6.41 -1.09
N ILE A 38 10.40 5.16 -0.62
CA ILE A 38 11.28 4.10 -1.11
C ILE A 38 10.67 3.39 -2.32
N VAL A 39 9.35 3.28 -2.36
CA VAL A 39 8.63 2.57 -3.41
C VAL A 39 8.41 3.47 -4.63
N ILE A 40 8.33 4.79 -4.46
CA ILE A 40 8.18 5.76 -5.55
C ILE A 40 9.45 5.95 -6.37
N VAL A 41 10.63 5.74 -5.78
CA VAL A 41 11.91 5.75 -6.50
C VAL A 41 12.08 4.51 -7.39
N SER A 42 11.38 3.42 -7.07
CA SER A 42 11.28 2.26 -7.95
C SER A 42 10.30 2.56 -9.10
N ASP A 43 10.79 2.60 -10.34
CA ASP A 43 9.96 2.63 -11.55
C ASP A 43 9.57 1.21 -11.99
N ASP A 44 9.33 0.33 -11.02
CA ASP A 44 8.91 -1.04 -11.27
C ASP A 44 7.40 -1.13 -11.47
N GLY A 45 6.96 -2.21 -12.13
CA GLY A 45 5.55 -2.54 -12.26
C GLY A 45 4.87 -2.72 -10.90
N LEU A 46 3.58 -2.43 -10.84
CA LEU A 46 2.81 -2.31 -9.59
C LEU A 46 2.91 -3.55 -8.65
N GLU A 47 3.03 -4.75 -9.21
CA GLU A 47 3.25 -5.98 -8.43
C GLU A 47 4.64 -6.07 -7.77
N LYS A 48 5.69 -5.68 -8.48
CA LYS A 48 7.08 -5.65 -7.99
C LYS A 48 7.21 -4.60 -6.90
N LEU A 49 6.62 -3.45 -7.16
CA LEU A 49 6.55 -2.29 -6.30
C LEU A 49 5.82 -2.63 -4.98
N ALA A 50 4.73 -3.40 -5.06
CA ALA A 50 4.05 -3.96 -3.90
C ALA A 50 4.87 -4.99 -3.10
N THR A 51 5.68 -5.80 -3.77
CA THR A 51 6.59 -6.75 -3.11
C THR A 51 7.70 -6.02 -2.36
N THR A 52 8.25 -4.96 -2.93
CA THR A 52 9.25 -4.10 -2.27
C THR A 52 8.65 -3.40 -1.06
N ALA A 53 7.44 -2.86 -1.20
CA ALA A 53 6.69 -2.27 -0.09
C ALA A 53 6.47 -3.27 1.07
N ASP A 54 6.15 -4.53 0.74
CA ASP A 54 6.00 -5.63 1.71
C ASP A 54 7.23 -5.78 2.59
N LYS A 55 8.41 -5.90 1.95
CA LYS A 55 9.69 -6.04 2.64
C LYS A 55 10.04 -4.86 3.53
N ILE A 56 9.70 -3.63 3.10
CA ILE A 56 9.93 -2.42 3.90
C ILE A 56 9.06 -2.42 5.14
N VAL A 57 7.79 -2.82 5.01
CA VAL A 57 6.86 -2.96 6.14
C VAL A 57 7.33 -4.06 7.10
N GLU A 58 7.83 -5.18 6.58
CA GLU A 58 8.42 -6.25 7.40
C GLU A 58 9.69 -5.80 8.13
N MET A 59 10.57 -5.04 7.46
CA MET A 59 11.78 -4.46 8.08
C MET A 59 11.49 -3.30 9.04
N SER A 60 10.29 -2.71 8.97
CA SER A 60 9.87 -1.59 9.81
C SER A 60 8.78 -2.03 10.80
N PRO A 61 9.13 -2.72 11.90
CA PRO A 61 8.17 -3.26 12.86
C PRO A 61 7.33 -2.19 13.59
N ARG A 62 7.68 -0.90 13.47
CA ARG A 62 6.95 0.21 14.11
C ARG A 62 5.72 0.69 13.34
N THR A 63 5.47 0.20 12.12
CA THR A 63 4.46 0.79 11.22
C THR A 63 3.19 -0.07 11.07
N LEU A 64 3.12 -1.21 11.78
CA LEU A 64 1.95 -2.10 11.76
C LEU A 64 0.70 -1.50 12.44
N GLU A 65 0.80 -0.33 13.07
CA GLU A 65 -0.33 0.36 13.72
C GLU A 65 -1.34 0.98 12.72
N LEU A 66 -1.04 1.02 11.43
CA LEU A 66 -1.88 1.71 10.44
C LEU A 66 -3.18 0.98 10.04
N SER A 67 -3.43 -0.25 10.50
CA SER A 67 -4.72 -0.93 10.28
C SER A 67 -5.53 -1.25 11.53
N ALA A 68 -5.06 -0.89 12.73
CA ALA A 68 -5.83 -1.08 13.98
C ALA A 68 -6.56 0.19 14.47
N VAL A 69 -6.22 1.39 13.97
CA VAL A 69 -6.94 2.63 14.28
C VAL A 69 -8.21 2.81 13.43
N LYS A 70 -9.05 1.77 13.36
CA LYS A 70 -10.46 1.92 12.94
C LYS A 70 -11.47 1.34 13.94
N LYS A 71 -11.04 0.97 15.16
CA LYS A 71 -11.94 0.54 16.23
C LYS A 71 -11.80 1.25 17.59
N THR A 72 -11.10 2.38 17.66
CA THR A 72 -11.01 3.16 18.91
C THR A 72 -11.24 4.66 18.65
N LEU A 73 -12.52 5.00 18.58
CA LEU A 73 -13.19 6.23 19.04
C LEU A 73 -14.68 6.02 18.67
N GLN A 74 -15.53 5.31 19.42
CA GLN A 74 -16.07 5.61 20.76
C GLN A 74 -16.49 7.08 20.90
N LYS A 75 -17.73 7.42 20.52
CA LYS A 75 -18.87 7.55 21.44
C LYS A 75 -20.19 7.69 20.69
#